data_AF-A0A9Q3V2A9-F1
#
_entry.id   AF-A0A9Q3V2A9-F1
#
_cell.length_a   1.000
_cell.length_b   1.000
_cell.length_c   1.000
_cell.angle_alpha   90.00
_cell.angle_beta   90.00
_cell.angle_gamma   90.00
#
_symmetry.space_group_name_H-M   'P 1'
#
loop_
_entity.id
_entity.type
_entity.pdbx_description
1 polymer ?
#
loop_
_entity_poly.entity_id
_entity_poly.type
_entity_poly.pdbx_seq_one_letter_code
_entity_poly.pdbx_strand_id
1 'polypeptide(L)' 'MKNLKKLRKDQLKTIKGSGGVKELPDPDFCMYYCDGIVICATCSDDFKCPDNSI' A
#
# COMPACT_ATOMS: atom_id res chain seq x y z
N MET A 1 -0.55 6.42 30.34
CA MET A 1 -0.27 5.35 29.34
C MET A 1 -1.47 4.42 29.28
N LYS A 2 -2.11 4.24 28.12
CA LYS A 2 -3.26 3.33 27.98
C LYS A 2 -2.74 1.92 27.72
N ASN A 3 -3.08 0.97 28.58
CA ASN A 3 -2.73 -0.44 28.40
C ASN A 3 -3.39 -0.97 27.12
N LEU A 4 -2.59 -1.26 26.10
CA LEU A 4 -3.08 -1.83 24.86
C LEU A 4 -3.47 -3.30 25.10
N LYS A 5 -4.76 -3.61 24.99
CA LYS A 5 -5.24 -5.00 25.07
C LYS A 5 -4.84 -5.75 23.80
N LYS A 6 -4.12 -6.86 23.96
CA LYS A 6 -3.81 -7.77 22.86
C LYS A 6 -5.11 -8.39 22.33
N LEU A 7 -5.47 -8.05 21.10
CA LEU A 7 -6.68 -8.57 20.46
C LEU A 7 -6.45 -9.99 19.94
N ARG A 8 -7.44 -10.86 20.13
CA ARG A 8 -7.44 -12.21 19.57
C ARG A 8 -7.70 -12.15 18.05
N LYS A 9 -7.26 -13.17 17.31
CA LYS A 9 -7.39 -13.26 15.84
C LYS A 9 -8.82 -13.03 15.36
N ASP A 10 -9.79 -13.50 16.14
CA ASP A 10 -11.21 -13.42 15.83
C ASP A 10 -11.74 -11.98 15.98
N GLN A 11 -11.14 -11.22 16.90
CA GLN A 11 -11.43 -9.80 17.11
C GLN A 11 -10.80 -8.93 16.01
N LEU A 12 -9.64 -9.32 15.48
CA LEU A 12 -9.03 -8.64 14.33
C LEU A 12 -9.92 -8.72 13.09
N LYS A 13 -10.61 -9.84 12.87
CA LYS A 13 -11.54 -10.01 11.75
C LYS A 13 -12.78 -9.11 11.86
N THR A 14 -13.24 -8.86 13.08
CA THR A 14 -14.37 -7.96 13.35
C THR A 14 -13.97 -6.48 13.42
N ILE A 15 -12.68 -6.16 13.56
CA ILE A 15 -12.14 -4.82 13.30
C ILE A 15 -11.94 -4.65 11.79
N LYS A 16 -12.98 -4.92 11.00
CA LYS A 16 -13.16 -4.20 9.74
C LYS A 16 -13.70 -2.84 10.16
N GLY A 17 -12.93 -1.79 9.93
CA GLY A 17 -13.25 -0.43 10.38
C GLY A 17 -14.72 -0.07 10.14
N SER A 18 -15.30 0.68 11.07
CA SER A 18 -16.66 1.24 11.09
C SER A 18 -16.86 2.29 9.98
N GLY A 19 -16.64 1.84 8.76
CA GLY A 19 -16.54 2.54 7.50
C GLY A 19 -16.01 1.48 6.56
N GLY A 20 -16.89 0.52 6.22
CA GLY A 20 -16.55 -0.71 5.54
C GLY A 20 -15.50 -0.42 4.49
N VAL A 21 -14.38 -1.14 4.57
CA VAL A 21 -13.36 -1.12 3.54
C VAL A 21 -14.11 -1.46 2.27
N LYS A 22 -14.54 -0.43 1.52
CA LYS A 22 -14.71 -0.55 0.08
C LYS A 22 -13.40 -1.21 -0.31
N GLU A 23 -13.48 -2.37 -0.93
CA GLU A 23 -12.36 -2.89 -1.70
C GLU A 23 -12.01 -1.73 -2.64
N LEU A 24 -11.13 -0.84 -2.16
CA LEU A 24 -10.38 0.05 -3.01
C LEU A 24 -9.74 -0.95 -3.94
N PRO A 25 -10.07 -0.91 -5.25
CA PRO A 25 -9.52 -1.88 -6.19
C PRO A 25 -8.04 -1.97 -5.87
N ASP A 26 -7.58 -3.16 -5.46
CA ASP A 26 -6.20 -3.34 -5.02
C ASP A 26 -5.34 -2.75 -6.14
N PRO A 27 -4.62 -1.65 -5.90
CA PRO A 27 -3.91 -1.01 -7.00
C PRO A 27 -2.90 -2.02 -7.50
N ASP A 28 -2.96 -2.36 -8.78
CA ASP A 28 -1.93 -3.18 -9.39
C ASP A 28 -0.61 -2.42 -9.25
N PHE A 29 0.38 -3.06 -8.63
CA PHE A 29 1.71 -2.50 -8.46
C PHE A 29 2.64 -3.07 -9.52
N CYS A 30 3.32 -2.19 -10.23
CA CYS A 30 4.32 -2.50 -11.25
C CYS A 30 5.71 -2.16 -10.72
N MET A 31 6.69 -2.95 -11.15
CA MET A 31 8.12 -2.71 -10.91
C MET A 31 8.70 -2.04 -12.15
N TYR A 32 9.09 -0.78 -12.01
CA TYR A 32 9.73 -0.01 -13.08
C TYR A 32 11.24 0.01 -12.86
N TYR A 33 12.00 -0.11 -13.94
CA TYR A 33 13.45 -0.02 -13.91
C TYR A 33 13.89 1.33 -14.48
N CYS A 34 14.54 2.14 -13.65
CA CYS A 34 14.99 3.50 -13.96
C CYS A 34 16.47 3.63 -13.63
N ASP A 35 17.34 3.71 -14.63
CA ASP A 35 18.77 3.99 -14.48
C ASP A 35 19.50 3.17 -13.40
N GLY A 36 19.17 1.89 -13.26
CA GLY A 36 19.76 1.00 -12.23
C GLY A 36 18.94 0.84 -10.95
N ILE A 37 17.84 1.58 -10.79
CA ILE A 37 16.97 1.54 -9.61
C ILE A 37 15.65 0.86 -9.99
N VAL A 38 15.17 -0.03 -9.11
CA VAL A 38 13.83 -0.63 -9.21
C VAL A 38 12.86 0.18 -8.36
N ILE A 39 11.79 0.68 -8.97
CA ILE A 39 10.74 1.49 -8.34
C ILE A 39 9.44 0.69 -8.31
N CYS A 40 8.85 0.54 -7.12
CA CYS A 40 7.53 -0.04 -6.96
C CYS A 40 6.48 1.08 -6.92
N ALA A 41 5.59 1.13 -7.91
CA ALA A 41 4.53 2.13 -8.02
C ALA A 41 3.26 1.52 -8.63
N THR A 42 2.14 2.25 -8.58
CA THR A 42 0.92 1.82 -9.29
C THR A 42 1.20 1.68 -10.79
N CYS A 43 0.68 0.62 -11.39
CA CYS A 43 0.76 0.40 -12.83
C CYS A 43 0.10 1.58 -13.57
N SER A 44 0.81 2.17 -14.51
CA SER A 44 0.39 3.35 -15.27
C SER A 44 1.16 3.40 -16.59
N ASP A 45 0.45 3.59 -17.70
CA ASP A 45 1.05 3.76 -19.03
C ASP A 45 1.84 5.08 -19.15
N ASP A 46 1.52 6.05 -18.29
CA ASP A 46 2.18 7.36 -18.22
C ASP A 46 3.29 7.42 -17.17
N PHE A 47 3.73 6.27 -16.63
CA PHE A 47 4.81 6.26 -15.66
C PHE A 47 6.09 6.84 -16.27
N LYS A 48 6.69 7.81 -15.55
CA LYS A 48 7.99 8.40 -15.90
C LYS A 48 8.95 8.18 -14.76
N CYS A 49 10.16 7.75 -15.11
CA CYS A 49 11.25 7.69 -14.14
C CYS A 49 11.46 9.07 -13.52
N PRO A 50 11.62 9.16 -12.19
CA PRO A 50 11.98 10.42 -11.56
C PRO A 50 13.36 10.84 -12.07
N ASP A 51 13.47 12.07 -12.56
CA ASP A 51 14.75 12.66 -12.95
C ASP A 51 15.60 12.86 -11.70
N ASN A 52 16.45 11.89 -11.38
CA ASN A 52 17.39 11.95 -10.25
C ASN A 52 18.61 12.84 -10.55
N SER A 53 18.45 13.84 -11.43
CA SER A 53 19.48 14.85 -11.68
C SER A 53 19.52 15.81 -10.48
N ILE A 54 20.35 15.47 -9.50
CA ILE A 54 20.76 16.35 -8.39
C ILE A 54 21.63 17.51 -8.93
#